data_AF-A0A935FZH4-F1
#
_entry.id   AF-A0A935FZH4-F1
#
_cell.length_a   1.000
_cell.length_b   1.000
_cell.length_c   1.000
_cell.angle_alpha   90.00
_cell.angle_beta   90.00
_cell.angle_gamma   90.00
#
_symmetry.space_group_name_H-M   'P 1'
#
loop_
_entity.id
_entity.type
_entity.pdbx_description
1 polymer ?
#
loop_
_entity_poly.entity_id
_entity_poly.type
_entity_poly.pdbx_seq_one_letter_code
_entity_poly.pdbx_strand_id
1 'polypeptide(L)'
;MDGKAGNDAVQAGAGNDRLTGGTGTDALDGGLGDDTYVFRAGDGASRTIDINGETAVQVEMVVDEGGVDTLAFDASVDTRTLQLIDNDEGNLLIRYGSQAQAEQGQEGSDLLLVGQGLAGNIEHVQVGAGGTATQLSMTRFIGHYGEGVYRGTDATGHTHLTGGRSADFIVGSNGDVLSGGRGSDGDASASRRWRHGDLQCQANNDDYARSVA
;
A
#
# COMPACT_ATOMS: atom_id res chain seq x y z
N MET A 1 7.01 -15.33 12.75
CA MET A 1 8.05 -15.96 11.92
C MET A 1 9.08 -14.92 11.52
N ASP A 2 10.33 -15.30 11.33
CA ASP A 2 11.46 -14.37 11.09
C ASP A 2 12.48 -15.01 10.14
N GLY A 3 12.67 -14.41 8.95
CA GLY A 3 13.65 -14.83 7.94
C GLY A 3 15.09 -14.48 8.30
N LYS A 4 15.27 -13.42 9.11
CA LYS A 4 16.54 -12.86 9.58
C LYS A 4 17.36 -12.15 8.51
N ALA A 5 18.28 -12.84 7.86
CA ALA A 5 19.25 -12.20 7.00
C ALA A 5 19.53 -13.10 5.81
N GLY A 6 19.35 -12.56 4.62
CA GLY A 6 19.34 -13.34 3.39
C GLY A 6 18.15 -12.96 2.54
N ASN A 7 17.91 -13.74 1.50
CA ASN A 7 16.68 -13.62 0.73
C ASN A 7 15.87 -14.87 1.05
N ASP A 8 14.81 -14.69 1.82
CA ASP A 8 14.06 -15.76 2.44
C ASP A 8 12.64 -15.87 1.84
N ALA A 9 12.14 -17.10 1.79
CA ALA A 9 10.73 -17.37 1.53
C ALA A 9 10.10 -17.79 2.86
N VAL A 10 9.30 -16.90 3.47
CA VAL A 10 8.67 -17.10 4.76
C VAL A 10 7.19 -17.38 4.53
N GLN A 11 6.77 -18.61 4.82
CA GLN A 11 5.37 -19.02 4.73
C GLN A 11 4.84 -19.39 6.11
N ALA A 12 3.77 -18.73 6.56
CA ALA A 12 3.21 -18.91 7.89
C ALA A 12 2.08 -19.95 7.96
N GLY A 13 1.23 -19.99 6.94
CA GLY A 13 0.20 -21.02 6.79
C GLY A 13 -1.11 -20.59 7.45
N ALA A 14 -1.68 -21.41 8.32
CA ALA A 14 -2.94 -21.05 8.97
C ALA A 14 -2.70 -20.53 10.39
N GLY A 15 -3.34 -19.41 10.74
CA GLY A 15 -3.20 -18.79 12.05
C GLY A 15 -3.18 -17.27 11.93
N ASN A 16 -3.09 -16.60 13.08
CA ASN A 16 -2.81 -15.16 13.10
C ASN A 16 -1.32 -15.00 13.39
N ASP A 17 -0.54 -14.75 12.35
CA ASP A 17 0.89 -14.77 12.37
C ASP A 17 1.50 -13.37 12.31
N ARG A 18 2.73 -13.27 12.83
CA ARG A 18 3.53 -12.06 12.75
C ARG A 18 4.80 -12.35 11.97
N LEU A 19 4.94 -11.80 10.78
CA LEU A 19 6.02 -12.10 9.83
C LEU A 19 7.03 -10.94 9.77
N THR A 20 8.29 -11.28 9.61
CA THR A 20 9.39 -10.34 9.34
C THR A 20 10.36 -11.07 8.41
N GLY A 21 10.69 -10.47 7.27
CA GLY A 21 11.74 -10.99 6.38
C GLY A 21 13.12 -10.80 7.00
N GLY A 22 13.36 -9.59 7.51
CA GLY A 22 14.64 -9.19 8.06
C GLY A 22 15.45 -8.50 6.97
N THR A 23 16.78 -8.57 7.00
CA THR A 23 17.59 -7.89 5.99
C THR A 23 17.70 -8.71 4.71
N GLY A 24 17.37 -8.10 3.58
CA GLY A 24 17.58 -8.67 2.24
C GLY A 24 16.38 -8.43 1.35
N THR A 25 16.01 -9.44 0.57
CA THR A 25 14.81 -9.37 -0.27
C THR A 25 14.02 -10.64 -0.07
N ASP A 26 12.95 -10.54 0.68
CA ASP A 26 12.17 -11.68 1.14
C ASP A 26 10.80 -11.74 0.45
N ALA A 27 10.20 -12.94 0.50
CA ALA A 27 8.84 -13.19 0.09
C ALA A 27 8.07 -13.69 1.32
N LEU A 28 7.12 -12.89 1.78
CA LEU A 28 6.33 -13.15 2.98
C LEU A 28 4.92 -13.55 2.56
N ASP A 29 4.53 -14.76 2.96
CA ASP A 29 3.22 -15.36 2.75
C ASP A 29 2.61 -15.70 4.12
N GLY A 30 1.61 -14.91 4.54
CA GLY A 30 0.88 -15.10 5.79
C GLY A 30 0.01 -16.34 5.73
N GLY A 31 -0.75 -16.47 4.66
CA GLY A 31 -1.63 -17.60 4.39
C GLY A 31 -3.05 -17.27 4.83
N LEU A 32 -3.61 -18.06 5.75
CA LEU A 32 -4.98 -17.88 6.24
C LEU A 32 -4.99 -17.35 7.67
N GLY A 33 -5.76 -16.29 7.92
CA GLY A 33 -5.98 -15.73 9.25
C GLY A 33 -5.58 -14.26 9.28
N ASP A 34 -5.62 -13.62 10.45
CA ASP A 34 -5.29 -12.18 10.53
C ASP A 34 -3.79 -11.99 10.79
N ASP A 35 -3.05 -11.64 9.75
CA ASP A 35 -1.59 -11.59 9.76
C ASP A 35 -1.02 -10.18 9.92
N THR A 36 0.21 -10.11 10.43
CA THR A 36 0.95 -8.86 10.60
C THR A 36 2.35 -8.95 10.03
N TYR A 37 2.59 -8.22 8.95
CA TYR A 37 3.89 -8.13 8.27
C TYR A 37 4.64 -6.91 8.78
N VAL A 38 5.87 -7.10 9.26
CA VAL A 38 6.61 -6.07 9.98
C VAL A 38 7.84 -5.65 9.20
N PHE A 39 7.95 -4.35 8.93
CA PHE A 39 9.04 -3.76 8.18
C PHE A 39 9.79 -2.73 9.01
N ARG A 40 11.12 -2.82 8.94
CA ARG A 40 12.06 -1.88 9.55
C ARG A 40 12.91 -1.24 8.47
N ALA A 41 13.37 -0.03 8.73
CA ALA A 41 14.35 0.60 7.86
C ALA A 41 15.62 -0.27 7.78
N GLY A 42 15.97 -0.66 6.56
CA GLY A 42 17.06 -1.58 6.23
C GLY A 42 16.66 -3.04 6.01
N ASP A 43 15.37 -3.40 6.13
CA ASP A 43 14.90 -4.77 5.91
C ASP A 43 14.81 -5.09 4.39
N GLY A 44 13.97 -4.37 3.65
CA GLY A 44 13.65 -4.67 2.23
C GLY A 44 14.60 -4.04 1.20
N ALA A 45 15.90 -4.26 1.34
CA ALA A 45 16.91 -3.66 0.46
C ALA A 45 16.68 -4.04 -1.02
N SER A 46 16.21 -3.09 -1.83
CA SER A 46 16.00 -3.33 -3.26
C SER A 46 17.34 -3.53 -3.98
N ARG A 47 17.45 -4.60 -4.77
CA ARG A 47 18.67 -4.92 -5.51
C ARG A 47 18.40 -5.02 -6.99
N THR A 48 19.23 -4.33 -7.76
CA THR A 48 19.29 -4.53 -9.20
C THR A 48 20.20 -5.74 -9.48
N ILE A 49 19.68 -6.74 -10.19
CA ILE A 49 20.42 -7.92 -10.63
C ILE A 49 20.41 -7.97 -12.16
N ASP A 50 21.57 -8.19 -12.76
CA ASP A 50 21.66 -8.42 -14.21
C ASP A 50 21.59 -9.91 -14.50
N ILE A 51 20.53 -10.33 -15.19
CA ILE A 51 20.32 -11.70 -15.64
C ILE A 51 20.41 -11.70 -17.16
N ASN A 52 21.52 -12.20 -17.71
CA ASN A 52 21.74 -12.35 -19.15
C ASN A 52 21.59 -11.04 -19.96
N GLY A 53 21.90 -9.90 -19.37
CA GLY A 53 21.77 -8.59 -20.00
C GLY A 53 20.39 -7.93 -19.81
N GLU A 54 19.48 -8.59 -19.10
CA GLU A 54 18.24 -7.99 -18.59
C GLU A 54 18.44 -7.58 -17.13
N THR A 55 18.18 -6.31 -16.85
CA THR A 55 18.26 -5.77 -15.50
C THR A 55 16.94 -6.02 -14.77
N ALA A 56 16.94 -6.92 -13.79
CA ALA A 56 15.79 -7.19 -12.94
C ALA A 56 15.96 -6.49 -11.57
N VAL A 57 14.85 -6.04 -10.99
CA VAL A 57 14.84 -5.47 -9.63
C VAL A 57 14.25 -6.52 -8.69
N GLN A 58 15.05 -6.95 -7.73
CA GLN A 58 14.58 -7.74 -6.59
C GLN A 58 13.92 -6.81 -5.58
N VAL A 59 12.67 -7.14 -5.23
CA VAL A 59 11.81 -6.37 -4.35
C VAL A 59 11.19 -7.30 -3.33
N GLU A 60 11.15 -6.85 -2.08
CA GLU A 60 10.46 -7.53 -0.98
C GLU A 60 8.99 -7.69 -1.37
N MET A 61 8.39 -8.86 -1.17
CA MET A 61 7.02 -9.12 -1.57
C MET A 61 6.18 -9.61 -0.40
N VAL A 62 4.98 -9.04 -0.26
CA VAL A 62 3.92 -9.59 0.58
C VAL A 62 2.82 -10.14 -0.31
N VAL A 63 2.43 -11.38 -0.03
CA VAL A 63 1.27 -12.06 -0.59
C VAL A 63 0.48 -12.67 0.57
N ASP A 64 -0.83 -12.79 0.39
CA ASP A 64 -1.73 -13.31 1.41
C ASP A 64 -2.86 -14.11 0.75
N GLU A 65 -3.38 -15.13 1.44
CA GLU A 65 -4.47 -16.00 0.94
C GLU A 65 -5.84 -15.67 1.57
N GLY A 66 -5.87 -14.87 2.65
CA GLY A 66 -7.07 -14.24 3.18
C GLY A 66 -7.04 -14.00 4.69
N GLY A 67 -7.61 -12.88 5.11
CA GLY A 67 -7.55 -12.43 6.49
C GLY A 67 -8.10 -11.03 6.65
N VAL A 68 -7.85 -10.45 7.83
CA VAL A 68 -7.79 -8.99 8.00
C VAL A 68 -6.36 -8.64 8.38
N ASP A 69 -5.60 -8.20 7.39
CA ASP A 69 -4.15 -8.20 7.44
C ASP A 69 -3.56 -6.80 7.65
N THR A 70 -2.40 -6.77 8.29
CA THR A 70 -1.74 -5.53 8.69
C THR A 70 -0.31 -5.45 8.16
N LEU A 71 0.00 -4.42 7.39
CA LEU A 71 1.37 -3.97 7.14
C LEU A 71 1.80 -3.03 8.26
N ALA A 72 2.87 -3.36 8.97
CA ALA A 72 3.36 -2.59 10.11
C ALA A 72 4.77 -2.04 9.84
N PHE A 73 4.87 -0.72 9.63
CA PHE A 73 6.14 0.00 9.61
C PHE A 73 6.52 0.42 11.02
N ASP A 74 7.65 -0.10 11.53
CA ASP A 74 8.08 0.16 12.89
C ASP A 74 8.71 1.56 13.07
N ALA A 75 9.18 1.87 14.28
CA ALA A 75 9.72 3.19 14.63
C ALA A 75 11.02 3.56 13.90
N SER A 76 11.71 2.60 13.28
CA SER A 76 12.91 2.89 12.48
C SER A 76 12.56 3.52 11.13
N VAL A 77 11.33 3.33 10.66
CA VAL A 77 10.84 3.91 9.41
C VAL A 77 10.37 5.34 9.67
N ASP A 78 11.00 6.31 9.01
CA ASP A 78 10.51 7.68 9.02
C ASP A 78 9.42 7.84 7.95
N THR A 79 8.24 8.24 8.40
CA THR A 79 7.05 8.39 7.55
C THR A 79 7.21 9.40 6.41
N ARG A 80 8.18 10.31 6.48
CA ARG A 80 8.50 11.26 5.40
C ARG A 80 9.17 10.58 4.21
N THR A 81 9.73 9.39 4.41
CA THR A 81 10.33 8.58 3.35
C THR A 81 9.31 7.70 2.63
N LEU A 82 8.10 7.57 3.19
CA LEU A 82 7.03 6.79 2.59
C LEU A 82 6.62 7.41 1.26
N GLN A 83 6.80 6.66 0.18
CA GLN A 83 6.33 7.01 -1.15
C GLN A 83 5.59 5.83 -1.74
N LEU A 84 4.41 6.11 -2.29
CA LEU A 84 3.57 5.11 -2.95
C LEU A 84 3.71 5.26 -4.45
N ILE A 85 3.99 4.14 -5.11
CA ILE A 85 4.15 4.05 -6.55
C ILE A 85 3.06 3.12 -7.06
N ASP A 86 2.19 3.65 -7.92
CA ASP A 86 1.23 2.84 -8.66
C ASP A 86 1.97 2.09 -9.76
N ASN A 87 1.64 0.81 -9.93
CA ASN A 87 2.15 0.00 -11.02
C ASN A 87 1.09 -0.31 -12.08
N ASP A 88 -0.12 0.23 -11.97
CA ASP A 88 -1.26 0.04 -12.87
C ASP A 88 -1.75 -1.43 -13.00
N GLU A 89 -1.20 -2.36 -12.21
CA GLU A 89 -1.52 -3.80 -12.25
C GLU A 89 -2.20 -4.27 -10.95
N GLY A 90 -2.59 -3.33 -10.08
CA GLY A 90 -3.26 -3.60 -8.81
C GLY A 90 -2.33 -4.04 -7.68
N ASN A 91 -1.02 -4.05 -7.91
CA ASN A 91 -0.06 -4.14 -6.83
C ASN A 91 0.27 -2.73 -6.32
N LEU A 92 0.66 -2.64 -5.05
CA LEU A 92 1.09 -1.38 -4.46
C LEU A 92 2.57 -1.47 -4.15
N LEU A 93 3.37 -0.62 -4.79
CA LEU A 93 4.79 -0.50 -4.48
C LEU A 93 5.00 0.61 -3.44
N ILE A 94 5.58 0.25 -2.31
CA ILE A 94 5.83 1.14 -1.17
C ILE A 94 7.33 1.29 -1.00
N ARG A 95 7.81 2.52 -1.14
CA ARG A 95 9.17 2.90 -0.76
C ARG A 95 9.17 3.39 0.67
N TYR A 96 10.11 2.92 1.49
CA TYR A 96 10.23 3.29 2.89
C TYR A 96 11.71 3.29 3.35
N GLY A 97 11.98 3.81 4.54
CA GLY A 97 13.32 3.82 5.11
C GLY A 97 13.47 4.82 6.25
N SER A 98 14.72 5.11 6.63
CA SER A 98 15.05 6.13 7.65
C SER A 98 15.47 7.47 7.03
N GLN A 99 15.41 8.56 7.81
CA GLN A 99 15.93 9.87 7.37
C GLN A 99 17.42 9.82 7.01
N ALA A 100 18.21 9.08 7.78
CA ALA A 100 19.65 8.98 7.56
C ALA A 100 19.97 8.36 6.18
N GLN A 101 19.17 7.39 5.74
CA GLN A 101 19.29 6.81 4.39
C GLN A 101 18.84 7.80 3.31
N ALA A 102 17.76 8.56 3.55
CA ALA A 102 17.24 9.54 2.61
C ALA A 102 18.20 10.72 2.36
N GLU A 103 18.88 11.22 3.40
CA GLU A 103 19.78 12.37 3.32
C GLU A 103 21.12 12.05 2.62
N GLN A 104 21.55 10.79 2.65
CA GLN A 104 22.82 10.37 2.06
C GLN A 104 22.72 10.06 0.56
N GLY A 105 21.55 10.27 -0.06
CA GLY A 105 21.31 9.97 -1.47
C GLY A 105 21.57 8.49 -1.82
N GLN A 106 21.54 7.61 -0.81
CA GLN A 106 21.85 6.22 -1.00
C GLN A 106 20.67 5.50 -1.65
N GLU A 107 20.97 4.91 -2.80
CA GLU A 107 20.28 3.78 -3.39
C GLU A 107 20.13 2.69 -2.31
N GLY A 108 19.03 2.75 -1.56
CA GLY A 108 18.81 1.91 -0.39
C GLY A 108 17.60 2.33 0.43
N SER A 109 16.65 3.05 -0.18
CA SER A 109 15.29 3.03 0.33
C SER A 109 14.74 1.63 0.10
N ASP A 110 14.23 1.02 1.14
CA ASP A 110 13.61 -0.29 1.04
C ASP A 110 12.40 -0.20 0.10
N LEU A 111 12.16 -1.26 -0.67
CA LEU A 111 11.02 -1.38 -1.55
C LEU A 111 10.22 -2.61 -1.16
N LEU A 112 8.94 -2.40 -0.93
CA LEU A 112 7.95 -3.45 -0.68
C LEU A 112 6.92 -3.44 -1.80
N LEU A 113 6.73 -4.58 -2.43
CA LEU A 113 5.62 -4.85 -3.32
C LEU A 113 4.52 -5.59 -2.55
N VAL A 114 3.35 -4.97 -2.45
CA VAL A 114 2.16 -5.60 -1.89
C VAL A 114 1.35 -6.16 -3.05
N GLY A 115 1.34 -7.48 -3.19
CA GLY A 115 0.52 -8.17 -4.19
C GLY A 115 -0.95 -7.87 -3.95
N GLN A 116 -1.69 -7.48 -4.99
CA GLN A 116 -3.12 -7.14 -4.87
C GLN A 116 -3.42 -6.12 -3.74
N GLY A 117 -2.48 -5.21 -3.46
CA GLY A 117 -2.57 -4.31 -2.30
C GLY A 117 -3.79 -3.38 -2.29
N LEU A 118 -4.38 -3.10 -3.46
CA LEU A 118 -5.64 -2.36 -3.57
C LEU A 118 -6.89 -3.24 -3.64
N ALA A 119 -6.71 -4.54 -3.94
CA ALA A 119 -7.77 -5.52 -4.13
C ALA A 119 -8.04 -6.37 -2.87
N GLY A 120 -7.37 -6.08 -1.74
CA GLY A 120 -7.74 -6.61 -0.43
C GLY A 120 -6.85 -7.70 0.14
N ASN A 121 -5.57 -7.75 -0.25
CA ASN A 121 -4.59 -8.59 0.46
C ASN A 121 -4.10 -7.94 1.76
N ILE A 122 -4.38 -6.65 1.97
CA ILE A 122 -4.02 -5.89 3.16
C ILE A 122 -5.10 -4.83 3.43
N GLU A 123 -5.72 -4.91 4.60
CA GLU A 123 -6.78 -4.00 5.03
C GLU A 123 -6.21 -2.81 5.80
N HIS A 124 -5.15 -3.07 6.56
CA HIS A 124 -4.60 -2.13 7.53
C HIS A 124 -3.13 -1.84 7.30
N VAL A 125 -2.77 -0.56 7.44
CA VAL A 125 -1.39 -0.12 7.49
C VAL A 125 -1.17 0.59 8.81
N GLN A 126 -0.29 0.02 9.63
CA GLN A 126 0.17 0.62 10.86
C GLN A 126 1.48 1.37 10.61
N VAL A 127 1.50 2.65 10.98
CA VAL A 127 2.69 3.49 10.85
C VAL A 127 3.12 4.00 12.23
N GLY A 128 4.38 3.78 12.58
CA GLY A 128 4.99 4.12 13.87
C GLY A 128 4.98 2.96 14.88
N ALA A 129 5.64 3.13 16.03
CA ALA A 129 5.74 2.08 17.06
C ALA A 129 5.11 2.46 18.40
N GLY A 130 4.65 1.43 19.13
CA GLY A 130 4.12 1.57 20.49
C GLY A 130 2.83 2.38 20.55
N GLY A 131 2.63 3.15 21.62
CA GLY A 131 1.39 3.92 21.83
C GLY A 131 1.15 5.09 20.86
N THR A 132 2.07 5.36 19.94
CA THR A 132 1.92 6.38 18.89
C THR A 132 1.62 5.78 17.51
N ALA A 133 1.56 4.45 17.40
CA ALA A 133 1.22 3.79 16.17
C ALA A 133 -0.18 4.18 15.72
N THR A 134 -0.29 4.61 14.46
CA THR A 134 -1.59 4.93 13.85
C THR A 134 -1.94 3.82 12.86
N GLN A 135 -3.08 3.19 13.06
CA GLN A 135 -3.64 2.25 12.09
C GLN A 135 -4.52 3.01 11.10
N LEU A 136 -4.26 2.79 9.81
CA LEU A 136 -4.95 3.40 8.68
C LEU A 136 -5.57 2.27 7.86
N SER A 137 -6.74 2.48 7.27
CA SER A 137 -7.18 1.65 6.14
C SER A 137 -6.24 1.87 4.95
N MET A 138 -6.19 0.93 4.00
CA MET A 138 -5.40 1.11 2.78
C MET A 138 -5.74 2.41 2.04
N THR A 139 -7.03 2.72 1.88
CA THR A 139 -7.49 3.98 1.25
C THR A 139 -6.99 5.22 1.98
N ARG A 140 -6.95 5.19 3.32
CA ARG A 140 -6.45 6.30 4.13
C ARG A 140 -4.93 6.39 4.07
N PHE A 141 -4.24 5.26 4.05
CA PHE A 141 -2.80 5.23 3.84
C PHE A 141 -2.43 5.90 2.50
N ILE A 142 -3.13 5.53 1.42
CA ILE A 142 -2.95 6.15 0.10
C ILE A 142 -3.27 7.64 0.12
N GLY A 143 -4.40 8.05 0.69
CA GLY A 143 -4.75 9.46 0.76
C GLY A 143 -3.76 10.31 1.59
N HIS A 144 -3.01 9.71 2.52
CA HIS A 144 -2.01 10.43 3.32
C HIS A 144 -0.63 10.49 2.66
N TYR A 145 -0.19 9.39 2.05
CA TYR A 145 1.20 9.25 1.57
C TYR A 145 1.33 9.23 0.05
N GLY A 146 0.23 8.99 -0.66
CA GLY A 146 0.16 9.00 -2.11
C GLY A 146 0.11 10.40 -2.70
N GLU A 147 0.56 10.54 -3.94
CA GLU A 147 0.61 11.83 -4.66
C GLU A 147 -0.37 11.91 -5.84
N GLY A 148 -0.90 10.78 -6.31
CA GLY A 148 -1.81 10.72 -7.45
C GLY A 148 -2.93 9.71 -7.26
N VAL A 149 -3.55 9.30 -8.36
CA VAL A 149 -4.63 8.30 -8.35
C VAL A 149 -4.03 6.91 -8.49
N TYR A 150 -4.37 6.02 -7.56
CA TYR A 150 -3.91 4.63 -7.50
C TYR A 150 -5.00 3.69 -7.98
N ARG A 151 -4.64 2.70 -8.80
CA ARG A 151 -5.57 1.80 -9.46
C ARG A 151 -5.29 0.33 -9.16
N GLY A 152 -6.34 -0.41 -8.81
CA GLY A 152 -6.29 -1.86 -8.74
C GLY A 152 -7.52 -2.50 -9.31
N THR A 153 -7.38 -3.69 -9.88
CA THR A 153 -8.51 -4.44 -10.44
C THR A 153 -8.68 -5.72 -9.63
N ASP A 154 -9.88 -5.97 -9.15
CA ASP A 154 -10.17 -7.23 -8.44
C ASP A 154 -10.30 -8.40 -9.42
N ALA A 155 -10.41 -9.62 -8.89
CA ALA A 155 -10.57 -10.84 -9.69
C ALA A 155 -11.86 -10.87 -10.54
N THR A 156 -12.83 -9.99 -10.28
CA THR A 156 -14.08 -9.86 -11.03
C THR A 156 -14.02 -8.80 -12.13
N GLY A 157 -12.92 -8.05 -12.22
CA GLY A 157 -12.70 -7.00 -13.21
C GLY A 157 -13.21 -5.62 -12.78
N HIS A 158 -13.61 -5.45 -11.52
CA HIS A 158 -13.98 -4.13 -10.99
C HIS A 158 -12.74 -3.36 -10.55
N THR A 159 -12.72 -2.06 -10.87
CA THR A 159 -11.57 -1.20 -10.58
C THR A 159 -11.77 -0.48 -9.26
N HIS A 160 -10.76 -0.54 -8.40
CA HIS A 160 -10.60 0.26 -7.20
C HIS A 160 -9.72 1.46 -7.54
N LEU A 161 -10.28 2.67 -7.38
CA LEU A 161 -9.59 3.94 -7.65
C LEU A 161 -9.52 4.76 -6.37
N THR A 162 -8.31 5.08 -5.95
CA THR A 162 -8.08 5.90 -4.74
C THR A 162 -7.19 7.09 -5.06
N GLY A 163 -7.67 8.30 -4.79
CA GLY A 163 -6.87 9.52 -4.87
C GLY A 163 -5.84 9.62 -3.74
N GLY A 164 -4.82 10.43 -3.99
CA GLY A 164 -3.70 10.66 -3.10
C GLY A 164 -3.98 11.82 -2.15
N ARG A 165 -2.97 12.64 -1.90
CA ARG A 165 -3.05 13.82 -1.03
C ARG A 165 -3.47 15.12 -1.74
N SER A 166 -3.56 15.07 -3.06
CA SER A 166 -3.77 16.22 -3.94
C SER A 166 -5.22 16.27 -4.40
N ALA A 167 -5.62 17.37 -5.04
CA ALA A 167 -6.93 17.41 -5.70
C ALA A 167 -6.94 16.44 -6.88
N ASP A 168 -7.76 15.40 -6.78
CA ASP A 168 -7.84 14.36 -7.79
C ASP A 168 -9.13 14.42 -8.62
N PHE A 169 -9.06 13.96 -9.86
CA PHE A 169 -10.25 13.76 -10.70
C PHE A 169 -10.36 12.29 -11.10
N ILE A 170 -11.35 11.60 -10.55
CA ILE A 170 -11.48 10.14 -10.67
C ILE A 170 -12.66 9.79 -11.57
N VAL A 171 -12.44 8.87 -12.51
CA VAL A 171 -13.45 8.40 -13.45
C VAL A 171 -13.57 6.89 -13.34
N GLY A 172 -14.74 6.42 -12.92
CA GLY A 172 -15.09 5.02 -12.81
C GLY A 172 -16.30 4.64 -13.67
N SER A 173 -16.49 3.34 -13.82
CA SER A 173 -17.57 2.65 -14.50
C SER A 173 -18.44 1.88 -13.50
N ASN A 174 -19.49 1.20 -13.97
CA ASN A 174 -20.41 0.48 -13.09
C ASN A 174 -19.70 -0.69 -12.39
N GLY A 175 -19.84 -0.74 -11.06
CA GLY A 175 -19.20 -1.72 -10.19
C GLY A 175 -17.85 -1.28 -9.62
N ASP A 176 -17.27 -0.17 -10.09
CA ASP A 176 -16.00 0.34 -9.55
C ASP A 176 -16.18 0.93 -8.15
N VAL A 177 -15.09 0.87 -7.37
CA VAL A 177 -15.00 1.44 -6.01
C VAL A 177 -14.12 2.69 -6.07
N LEU A 178 -14.68 3.83 -5.69
CA LEU A 178 -13.98 5.12 -5.77
C LEU A 178 -13.75 5.71 -4.37
N SER A 179 -12.56 6.28 -4.17
CA SER A 179 -12.21 7.11 -3.01
C SER A 179 -11.40 8.32 -3.47
N GLY A 180 -11.79 9.53 -3.07
CA GLY A 180 -11.07 10.76 -3.42
C GLY A 180 -9.71 10.90 -2.73
N GLY A 181 -9.48 10.16 -1.64
CA GLY A 181 -8.29 10.33 -0.82
C GLY A 181 -8.39 11.59 0.04
N ARG A 182 -7.29 12.35 0.13
CA ARG A 182 -7.30 13.68 0.72
C ARG A 182 -7.19 14.71 -0.38
N GLY A 183 -8.00 15.75 -0.32
CA GLY A 183 -7.91 16.79 -1.32
C GLY A 183 -9.26 17.46 -1.51
N SER A 184 -9.34 18.28 -2.54
CA SER A 184 -10.62 18.77 -3.07
C SER A 184 -10.87 18.05 -4.37
N ASP A 185 -11.55 16.92 -4.27
CA ASP A 185 -11.60 15.94 -5.36
C ASP A 185 -12.89 16.06 -6.16
N GLY A 186 -12.85 15.62 -7.41
CA GLY A 186 -14.01 15.53 -8.29
C GLY A 186 -14.15 14.14 -8.90
N ASP A 187 -15.38 13.77 -9.25
CA ASP A 187 -15.68 12.52 -9.94
C ASP A 187 -16.50 12.73 -11.24
N ALA A 188 -16.39 11.81 -12.18
CA ALA A 188 -17.33 11.68 -13.29
C ALA A 188 -17.80 10.24 -13.43
N SER A 189 -18.78 9.85 -12.62
CA SER A 189 -19.54 8.61 -12.84
C SER A 189 -20.52 8.80 -13.99
N ALA A 190 -20.55 7.85 -14.93
CA ALA A 190 -21.43 7.92 -16.09
C ALA A 190 -22.91 8.05 -15.63
N SER A 191 -23.52 9.19 -16.00
CA SER A 191 -24.97 9.50 -15.98
C SER A 191 -25.61 10.36 -14.86
N ARG A 192 -24.89 11.18 -14.07
CA ARG A 192 -25.56 12.29 -13.33
C ARG A 192 -24.78 13.61 -13.34
N ARG A 193 -25.33 14.64 -14.00
CA ARG A 193 -24.97 16.04 -13.75
C ARG A 193 -25.61 16.46 -12.42
N TRP A 194 -24.82 16.56 -11.36
CA TRP A 194 -25.30 17.13 -10.10
C TRP A 194 -25.35 18.65 -10.21
N ARG A 195 -26.52 19.25 -9.92
CA ARG A 195 -26.68 20.71 -9.86
C ARG A 195 -26.14 21.22 -8.53
N HIS A 196 -25.61 22.44 -8.58
CA HIS A 196 -25.20 23.25 -7.43
C HIS A 196 -26.21 23.12 -6.27
N GLY A 197 -25.82 22.45 -5.19
CA GLY A 197 -26.66 22.31 -3.99
C GLY A 197 -26.46 21.03 -3.19
N ASP A 198 -26.04 19.93 -3.82
CA ASP A 198 -25.96 18.63 -3.15
C ASP A 198 -24.50 18.22 -2.90
N LEU A 199 -24.09 18.42 -1.63
CA LEU A 199 -22.89 17.93 -0.96
C LEU A 199 -21.55 18.41 -1.54
N GLN A 200 -21.10 19.55 -0.99
CA GLN A 200 -19.68 19.74 -0.71
C GLN A 200 -19.19 18.52 0.09
N CYS A 201 -18.13 17.84 -0.35
CA CYS A 201 -17.22 17.23 0.61
C CYS A 201 -16.67 18.39 1.45
N GLN A 202 -17.40 18.72 2.52
CA GLN A 202 -16.87 19.61 3.53
C GLN A 202 -15.68 18.89 4.14
N ALA A 203 -14.54 19.57 4.11
CA ALA A 203 -13.40 19.20 4.90
C ALA A 203 -13.84 18.74 6.30
N ASN A 204 -13.38 17.55 6.66
CA ASN A 204 -13.32 16.94 7.99
C ASN A 204 -14.26 15.75 8.23
N ASN A 205 -13.61 14.59 8.31
CA ASN A 205 -14.01 13.33 8.92
C ASN A 205 -15.24 12.62 8.33
N ASP A 206 -14.95 11.56 7.57
CA ASP A 206 -15.71 10.29 7.44
C ASP A 206 -16.01 9.92 5.97
N ASP A 207 -14.98 9.60 5.19
CA ASP A 207 -15.16 9.11 3.81
C ASP A 207 -15.43 7.60 3.75
N TYR A 208 -16.69 7.26 3.46
CA TYR A 208 -17.11 5.94 3.00
C TYR A 208 -16.76 5.80 1.51
N ALA A 209 -15.98 4.77 1.16
CA ALA A 209 -15.88 4.30 -0.21
C ALA A 209 -17.28 3.97 -0.74
N ARG A 210 -17.64 4.47 -1.92
CA ARG A 210 -18.95 4.20 -2.54
C ARG A 210 -18.74 3.41 -3.82
N SER A 211 -19.49 2.32 -3.95
CA SER A 211 -19.60 1.57 -5.20
C SER A 211 -20.51 2.33 -6.16
N VAL A 212 -20.11 2.42 -7.42
CA VAL A 212 -20.93 2.99 -8.50
C VAL A 212 -21.92 1.92 -8.97
N ALA A 213 -23.21 2.12 -8.69
CA ALA A 213 -24.31 1.21 -9.07
C ALA A 213 -24.95 1.57 -10.43
#